data_AF-A0A1I3YKD1-F1
#
_entry.id   AF-A0A1I3YKD1-F1
#
_cell.length_a   1.000
_cell.length_b   1.000
_cell.length_c   1.000
_cell.angle_alpha   90.00
_cell.angle_beta   90.00
_cell.angle_gamma   90.00
#
_symmetry.space_group_name_H-M   'P 1'
#
loop_
_entity.id
_entity.type
_entity.pdbx_description
1 polymer ?
#
loop_
_entity_poly.entity_id
_entity_poly.type
_entity_poly.pdbx_seq_one_letter_code
_entity_poly.pdbx_strand_id
1 'polypeptide(L)'
;MSEHPNPPLPPLTAEDFDSGSGYTFRGLPIIEDEDGTYVYTHGHVDPETFAAAVDDYDREVAGWLDDPCDADGVDHMYAVTLAGPPEWWMSWNGVTAETPGAFPITVVTR
;
A
#
# COMPACT_ATOMS: atom_id res chain seq x y z
N MET A 1 28.05 -21.19 -16.71
CA MET A 1 26.69 -20.73 -16.39
C MET A 1 26.76 -19.21 -16.40
N SER A 2 26.19 -18.57 -17.41
CA SER A 2 26.25 -17.11 -17.56
C SER A 2 25.14 -16.51 -16.71
N GLU A 3 25.52 -15.88 -15.61
CA GLU A 3 24.61 -15.06 -14.81
C GLU A 3 24.35 -13.79 -15.60
N HIS A 4 23.23 -13.74 -16.32
CA HIS A 4 22.77 -12.49 -16.91
C HIS A 4 22.32 -11.60 -15.74
N PRO A 5 22.95 -10.42 -15.51
CA PRO A 5 22.44 -9.50 -14.51
C PRO A 5 21.04 -9.12 -14.94
N ASN A 6 20.05 -9.42 -14.09
CA ASN A 6 18.69 -8.97 -14.32
C ASN A 6 18.75 -7.43 -14.33
N PRO A 7 18.44 -6.76 -15.45
CA PRO A 7 18.50 -5.31 -15.49
C PRO A 7 17.59 -4.76 -14.39
N PRO A 8 17.96 -3.65 -13.73
CA PRO A 8 17.09 -3.02 -12.75
C PRO A 8 15.75 -2.74 -13.44
N LEU A 9 14.67 -3.27 -12.86
CA LEU A 9 13.34 -2.95 -13.34
C LEU A 9 13.14 -1.43 -13.20
N PRO A 10 12.46 -0.79 -14.17
CA PRO A 10 12.12 0.63 -14.03
C PRO A 10 11.34 0.84 -12.72
N PRO A 11 11.50 2.01 -12.07
CA PRO A 11 10.74 2.31 -10.86
C PRO A 11 9.25 2.20 -11.16
N LEU A 12 8.53 1.44 -10.35
CA LEU A 12 7.08 1.32 -10.44
C LEU A 12 6.44 2.66 -10.07
N THR A 13 5.40 3.03 -10.79
CA THR A 13 4.59 4.22 -10.57
C THR A 13 3.27 3.83 -9.92
N ALA A 14 2.57 4.78 -9.28
CA ALA A 14 1.25 4.52 -8.74
C ALA A 14 0.23 4.04 -9.81
N GLU A 15 0.41 4.48 -11.06
CA GLU A 15 -0.42 4.06 -12.21
C GLU A 15 -0.23 2.57 -12.55
N ASP A 16 0.93 1.98 -12.26
CA ASP A 16 1.17 0.55 -12.50
C ASP A 16 0.33 -0.36 -11.56
N PHE A 17 -0.23 0.21 -10.49
CA PHE A 17 -1.07 -0.49 -9.53
C PHE A 17 -2.56 -0.14 -9.66
N ASP A 18 -2.96 0.68 -10.63
CA ASP A 18 -4.36 0.99 -10.91
C ASP A 18 -5.04 -0.21 -11.59
N SER A 19 -5.40 -1.21 -10.79
CA SER A 19 -6.10 -2.41 -11.23
C SER A 19 -7.61 -2.18 -11.47
N GLY A 20 -8.11 -0.95 -11.28
CA GLY A 20 -9.53 -0.60 -11.43
C GLY A 20 -10.49 -1.36 -10.50
N SER A 21 -9.97 -2.10 -9.53
CA SER A 21 -10.71 -3.05 -8.68
C SER A 21 -10.68 -2.67 -7.18
N GLY A 22 -10.02 -1.57 -6.83
CA GLY A 22 -9.89 -1.10 -5.44
C GLY A 22 -10.97 -0.11 -5.05
N TYR A 23 -11.30 -0.07 -3.76
CA TYR A 23 -12.13 0.99 -3.20
C TYR A 23 -11.34 2.30 -3.20
N THR A 24 -12.00 3.41 -3.53
CA THR A 24 -11.36 4.74 -3.49
C THR A 24 -12.11 5.62 -2.52
N PHE A 25 -11.43 6.07 -1.49
CA PHE A 25 -11.97 6.99 -0.48
C PHE A 25 -11.09 8.24 -0.41
N ARG A 26 -11.73 9.41 -0.43
CA ARG A 26 -11.03 10.72 -0.44
C ARG A 26 -9.99 10.89 -1.57
N GLY A 27 -10.16 10.17 -2.68
CA GLY A 27 -9.22 10.17 -3.81
C GLY A 27 -8.01 9.26 -3.62
N LEU A 28 -8.00 8.42 -2.58
CA LEU A 28 -6.95 7.45 -2.29
C LEU A 28 -7.47 6.04 -2.58
N PRO A 29 -6.73 5.22 -3.35
CA PRO A 29 -6.97 3.78 -3.40
C PRO A 29 -6.75 3.19 -2.01
N ILE A 30 -7.73 2.46 -1.50
CA ILE A 30 -7.67 1.73 -0.23
C ILE A 30 -7.47 0.26 -0.56
N ILE A 31 -6.35 -0.29 -0.08
CA ILE A 31 -5.95 -1.66 -0.33
C ILE A 31 -5.82 -2.35 1.02
N GLU A 32 -6.53 -3.45 1.16
CA GLU A 32 -6.49 -4.31 2.34
C GLU A 32 -5.61 -5.53 2.03
N ASP A 33 -4.79 -5.95 3.00
CA ASP A 33 -4.06 -7.21 2.88
C ASP A 33 -4.99 -8.43 3.04
N GLU A 34 -4.49 -9.63 2.74
CA GLU A 34 -5.31 -10.84 2.69
C GLU A 34 -6.07 -11.13 3.99
N ASP A 35 -5.47 -10.80 5.14
CA ASP A 35 -6.00 -11.07 6.47
C ASP A 35 -6.73 -9.84 7.08
N GLY A 36 -6.80 -8.71 6.37
CA GLY A 36 -7.40 -7.47 6.88
C GLY A 36 -6.65 -6.81 8.04
N THR A 37 -5.40 -7.23 8.29
CA THR A 37 -4.54 -6.71 9.36
C THR A 37 -3.94 -5.37 8.99
N TYR A 38 -3.65 -5.16 7.70
CA TYR A 38 -3.06 -3.93 7.20
C TYR A 38 -3.94 -3.32 6.13
N VAL A 39 -4.08 -2.00 6.21
CA VAL A 39 -4.61 -1.20 5.12
C VAL A 39 -3.59 -0.20 4.67
N TYR A 40 -3.40 -0.10 3.36
CA TYR A 40 -2.38 0.74 2.78
C TYR A 40 -2.85 1.40 1.49
N THR A 41 -2.11 2.44 1.12
CA THR A 41 -2.19 3.10 -0.18
C THR A 41 -0.78 3.33 -0.73
N HIS A 42 -0.69 3.52 -2.04
CA HIS A 42 0.58 3.84 -2.69
C HIS A 42 0.94 5.31 -2.50
N GLY A 43 2.23 5.60 -2.30
CA GLY A 43 2.73 6.93 -1.99
C GLY A 43 2.83 7.21 -0.50
N HIS A 44 3.60 8.25 -0.16
CA HIS A 44 3.56 8.87 1.17
C HIS A 44 2.47 9.95 1.14
N VAL A 45 1.35 9.64 1.79
CA VAL A 45 0.15 10.47 1.81
C VAL A 45 0.03 11.09 3.20
N ASP A 46 -0.53 12.29 3.28
CA ASP A 46 -0.82 12.93 4.56
C ASP A 46 -1.55 11.97 5.54
N PRO A 47 -1.01 11.74 6.76
CA PRO A 47 -1.57 10.80 7.72
C PRO A 47 -3.04 11.06 8.09
N GLU A 48 -3.43 12.33 8.30
CA GLU A 48 -4.82 12.67 8.64
C GLU A 48 -5.77 12.34 7.48
N THR A 49 -5.33 12.62 6.25
CA THR A 49 -6.09 12.31 5.04
C THR A 49 -6.25 10.80 4.86
N PHE A 50 -5.18 10.03 5.07
CA PHE A 50 -5.21 8.58 4.93
C PHE A 50 -6.07 7.93 6.03
N ALA A 51 -5.86 8.31 7.31
CA ALA A 51 -6.65 7.79 8.42
C ALA A 51 -8.15 8.04 8.22
N ALA A 52 -8.53 9.24 7.75
CA ALA A 52 -9.93 9.55 7.46
C ALA A 52 -10.49 8.77 6.26
N ALA A 53 -9.67 8.42 5.27
CA ALA A 53 -10.09 7.58 4.15
C ALA A 53 -10.27 6.11 4.58
N VAL A 54 -9.42 5.63 5.50
CA VAL A 54 -9.56 4.30 6.12
C VAL A 54 -10.83 4.23 6.98
N ASP A 55 -11.12 5.25 7.80
CA ASP A 55 -12.36 5.33 8.58
C ASP A 55 -13.62 5.31 7.68
N ASP A 56 -13.60 6.06 6.58
CA ASP A 56 -14.71 6.04 5.61
C ASP A 56 -14.87 4.63 4.99
N TYR A 57 -13.77 3.96 4.62
CA TYR A 57 -13.77 2.58 4.11
C TYR A 57 -14.30 1.59 5.14
N ASP A 58 -13.85 1.67 6.39
CA ASP A 58 -14.23 0.74 7.45
C ASP A 58 -15.73 0.78 7.72
N ARG A 59 -16.30 1.99 7.73
CA ARG A 59 -17.72 2.21 7.94
C ARG A 59 -18.58 1.77 6.75
N GLU A 60 -18.12 2.01 5.53
CA GLU A 60 -18.93 1.81 4.32
C GLU A 60 -18.77 0.42 3.70
N VAL A 61 -17.62 -0.23 3.89
CA VAL A 61 -17.25 -1.47 3.20
C VAL A 61 -16.97 -2.60 4.18
N ALA A 62 -16.03 -2.42 5.11
CA ALA A 62 -15.62 -3.49 6.03
C ALA A 62 -16.67 -3.79 7.11
N GLY A 63 -17.56 -2.83 7.39
CA GLY A 63 -18.55 -2.92 8.46
C GLY A 63 -17.91 -2.81 9.85
N TRP A 64 -16.70 -2.27 9.94
CA TRP A 64 -15.98 -2.02 11.18
C TRP A 64 -16.40 -0.64 11.68
N LEU A 65 -17.09 -0.62 12.82
CA LEU A 65 -17.67 0.59 13.41
C LEU A 65 -17.03 0.98 14.74
N ASP A 66 -16.05 0.20 15.18
CA ASP A 66 -15.34 0.40 16.44
C ASP A 66 -14.05 1.20 16.19
N ASP A 67 -13.71 2.06 17.15
CA ASP A 67 -12.63 3.07 17.21
C ASP A 67 -12.13 3.66 15.87
N PRO A 68 -12.32 4.98 15.64
CA PRO A 68 -11.88 5.61 14.41
C PRO A 68 -10.36 5.49 14.24
N CYS A 69 -9.93 5.26 13.01
CA CYS A 69 -8.52 5.25 12.64
C CYS A 69 -7.88 6.61 12.98
N ASP A 70 -6.85 6.60 13.83
CA ASP A 70 -6.10 7.79 14.22
C ASP A 70 -4.86 7.96 13.32
N ALA A 71 -4.51 9.21 13.01
CA ALA A 71 -3.33 9.56 12.23
C ALA A 71 -2.02 9.10 12.91
N ASP A 72 -2.01 8.99 14.25
CA ASP A 72 -0.86 8.48 15.01
C ASP A 72 -0.56 7.01 14.72
N GLY A 73 -1.52 6.25 14.18
CA GLY A 73 -1.34 4.85 13.74
C GLY A 73 -0.86 4.69 12.29
N VAL A 74 -0.65 5.81 11.58
CA VAL A 74 -0.28 5.79 10.16
C VAL A 74 1.23 5.88 9.99
N ASP A 75 1.80 4.91 9.27
CA ASP A 75 3.23 4.83 8.97
C ASP A 75 3.52 5.07 7.49
N HIS A 76 4.55 5.87 7.21
CA HIS A 76 5.17 5.97 5.89
C HIS A 76 6.29 4.95 5.75
N MET A 77 6.14 4.05 4.78
CA MET A 77 7.09 2.97 4.56
C MET A 77 7.48 2.88 3.08
N TYR A 78 8.34 1.91 2.78
CA TYR A 78 8.67 1.52 1.42
C TYR A 78 8.32 0.04 1.23
N ALA A 79 7.89 -0.33 0.04
CA ALA A 79 7.58 -1.70 -0.33
C ALA A 79 8.30 -2.10 -1.63
N VAL A 80 8.50 -3.39 -1.83
CA VAL A 80 8.94 -3.98 -3.10
C VAL A 80 7.91 -4.99 -3.60
N THR A 81 7.81 -5.12 -4.92
CA THR A 81 7.01 -6.17 -5.54
C THR A 81 7.76 -7.50 -5.48
N LEU A 82 7.11 -8.52 -4.93
CA LEU A 82 7.57 -9.91 -4.92
C LEU A 82 7.08 -10.68 -6.16
N ALA A 83 5.84 -10.42 -6.58
CA ALA A 83 5.25 -11.01 -7.78
C ALA A 83 4.30 -10.00 -8.46
N GLY A 84 4.28 -10.03 -9.79
CA GLY A 84 3.42 -9.21 -10.64
C GLY A 84 2.39 -10.07 -11.39
N PRO A 85 1.59 -9.47 -12.29
CA PRO A 85 0.24 -9.91 -12.64
C PRO A 85 0.11 -11.39 -13.01
N PRO A 86 -1.06 -12.03 -12.71
CA PRO A 86 -2.36 -11.37 -12.43
C PRO A 86 -2.58 -10.93 -10.98
N GLU A 87 -1.77 -11.42 -10.03
CA GLU A 87 -1.85 -11.07 -8.62
C GLU A 87 -0.58 -10.34 -8.20
N TRP A 88 -0.74 -9.20 -7.54
CA TRP A 88 0.39 -8.43 -7.03
C TRP A 88 0.68 -8.84 -5.60
N TRP A 89 1.90 -9.29 -5.36
CA TRP A 89 2.40 -9.59 -4.02
C TRP A 89 3.50 -8.59 -3.71
N MET A 90 3.45 -7.99 -2.52
CA MET A 90 4.46 -7.03 -2.07
C MET A 90 4.97 -7.36 -0.66
N SER A 91 6.11 -6.79 -0.31
CA SER A 91 6.61 -6.79 1.07
C SER A 91 7.23 -5.45 1.39
N TRP A 92 7.04 -4.99 2.62
CA TRP A 92 7.68 -3.80 3.20
C TRP A 92 8.63 -4.12 4.36
N ASN A 93 8.82 -5.41 4.67
CA ASN A 93 9.68 -5.82 5.78
C ASN A 93 11.15 -5.56 5.46
N GLY A 94 11.78 -4.65 6.23
CA GLY A 94 13.18 -4.28 6.05
C GLY A 94 13.45 -3.54 4.74
N VAL A 95 12.41 -3.01 4.09
CA VAL A 95 12.54 -2.25 2.85
C VAL A 95 12.76 -0.78 3.18
N THR A 96 13.71 -0.17 2.50
CA THR A 96 14.07 1.24 2.67
C THR A 96 13.98 1.98 1.34
N ALA A 97 14.09 3.31 1.37
CA ALA A 97 14.18 4.13 0.17
C ALA A 97 15.33 3.74 -0.78
N GLU A 98 16.39 3.11 -0.23
CA GLU A 98 17.58 2.69 -0.99
C GLU A 98 17.45 1.28 -1.56
N THR A 99 16.43 0.52 -1.16
CA THR A 99 16.20 -0.83 -1.65
C THR A 99 15.86 -0.78 -3.15
N PRO A 100 16.56 -1.53 -4.03
CA PRO A 100 16.27 -1.52 -5.46
C PRO A 100 14.82 -1.94 -5.76
N GLY A 101 14.12 -1.13 -6.54
CA GLY A 101 12.71 -1.36 -6.89
C GLY A 101 11.73 -0.99 -5.77
N ALA A 102 12.18 -0.33 -4.70
CA ALA A 102 11.30 0.15 -3.65
C ALA A 102 10.41 1.30 -4.14
N PHE A 103 9.16 1.28 -3.69
CA PHE A 103 8.18 2.34 -3.90
C PHE A 103 7.54 2.74 -2.56
N PRO A 104 7.17 4.03 -2.38
CA PRO A 104 6.58 4.51 -1.14
C PRO A 104 5.16 3.95 -0.95
N ILE A 105 4.82 3.63 0.29
CA ILE A 105 3.46 3.30 0.73
C ILE A 105 3.14 4.00 2.04
N THR A 106 1.86 4.21 2.30
CA THR A 106 1.33 4.65 3.59
C THR A 106 0.46 3.52 4.13
N VAL A 107 0.69 3.08 5.37
CA VAL A 107 0.02 1.92 5.98
C VAL A 107 -0.58 2.29 7.32
N VAL A 108 -1.61 1.58 7.73
CA VAL A 108 -2.07 1.47 9.11
C VAL A 108 -2.21 -0.01 9.48
N THR A 109 -1.91 -0.34 10.73
CA THR A 109 -2.21 -1.65 11.31
C THR A 109 -3.51 -1.57 12.08
N ARG A 110 -4.38 -2.55 11.89
CA ARG A 110 -5.67 -2.67 12.59
C ARG A 110 -5.63 -3.69 13.73
#